data_AF-A0A553WBR4-F1
#
_entry.id   AF-A0A553WBR4-F1
#
_cell.length_a   1.000
_cell.length_b   1.000
_cell.length_c   1.000
_cell.angle_alpha   90.00
_cell.angle_beta   90.00
_cell.angle_gamma   90.00
#
_symmetry.space_group_name_H-M   'P 1'
#
loop_
_entity.id
_entity.type
_entity.pdbx_description
1 polymer ?
#
loop_
_entity_poly.entity_id
_entity_poly.type
_entity_poly.pdbx_seq_one_letter_code
_entity_poly.pdbx_strand_id
1 'polypeptide(L)'
;MEMDHDRQMLIRAELSDLLEALRLTSFDTNPLQFLVRLEAIRKTAMVHQFATVAEIASVFEATMQRVIDHGGGDSVVSSFTGILEDAIGCSQLSPSVTQSLLASVAVRLPN
;
A
#
# COMPACT_ATOMS: atom_id res chain seq x y z
N MET A 1 3.93 12.10 -26.36
CA MET A 1 4.55 11.17 -25.40
C MET A 1 4.86 11.85 -24.06
N GLU A 2 5.00 13.18 -24.00
CA GLU A 2 5.02 13.96 -22.73
C GLU A 2 3.73 13.81 -21.90
N MET A 3 2.56 14.04 -22.50
CA MET A 3 1.27 13.97 -21.79
C MET A 3 1.01 12.66 -21.00
N ASP A 4 1.50 11.52 -21.48
CA ASP A 4 1.35 10.24 -20.76
C ASP A 4 2.26 10.20 -19.53
N HIS A 5 3.48 10.73 -19.67
CA HIS A 5 4.44 10.85 -18.59
C HIS A 5 3.98 11.86 -17.52
N ASP A 6 3.50 13.04 -17.93
CA ASP A 6 2.92 14.04 -17.02
C ASP A 6 1.71 13.46 -16.27
N ARG A 7 0.84 12.72 -16.98
CA ARG A 7 -0.29 12.04 -16.36
C ARG A 7 0.18 11.02 -15.33
N GLN A 8 1.17 10.19 -15.65
CA GLN A 8 1.71 9.23 -14.69
C GLN A 8 2.33 9.91 -13.46
N MET A 9 3.02 11.04 -13.63
CA MET A 9 3.55 11.81 -12.49
C MET A 9 2.44 12.35 -11.59
N LEU A 10 1.36 12.88 -12.17
CA LEU A 10 0.20 13.36 -11.41
C LEU A 10 -0.43 12.25 -10.57
N ILE A 11 -0.59 11.05 -11.14
CA ILE A 11 -1.15 9.92 -10.39
C ILE A 11 -0.20 9.45 -9.28
N ARG A 12 1.12 9.47 -9.51
CA ARG A 12 2.09 9.14 -8.45
C ARG A 12 2.03 10.16 -7.32
N ALA A 13 1.86 11.45 -7.63
CA ALA A 13 1.68 12.49 -6.62
C ALA A 13 0.40 12.26 -5.80
N GLU A 14 -0.72 11.94 -6.47
CA GLU A 14 -1.99 11.59 -5.81
C GLU A 14 -1.84 10.36 -4.90
N LEU A 15 -1.22 9.28 -5.39
CA LEU A 15 -0.97 8.08 -4.59
C LEU A 15 -0.05 8.36 -3.40
N SER A 16 0.93 9.26 -3.55
CA SER A 16 1.84 9.68 -2.47
C SER A 16 1.09 10.44 -1.39
N ASP A 17 0.18 11.35 -1.76
CA ASP A 17 -0.67 12.09 -0.83
C ASP A 17 -1.60 11.16 -0.04
N LEU A 18 -2.24 10.20 -0.74
CA LEU A 18 -3.07 9.19 -0.10
C LEU A 18 -2.26 8.31 0.87
N LEU A 19 -1.03 7.95 0.51
CA LEU A 19 -0.13 7.18 1.38
C LEU A 19 0.30 7.98 2.61
N GLU A 20 0.61 9.26 2.47
CA GLU A 20 0.92 10.14 3.60
C GLU A 20 -0.27 10.23 4.55
N ALA A 21 -1.48 10.44 4.01
CA ALA A 21 -2.69 10.51 4.81
C ALA A 21 -3.00 9.17 5.53
N LEU A 22 -2.65 8.03 4.92
CA LEU A 22 -2.71 6.71 5.55
C LEU A 22 -1.72 6.61 6.72
N ARG A 23 -0.47 7.06 6.55
CA ARG A 23 0.57 7.05 7.62
C ARG A 23 0.20 7.91 8.82
N LEU A 24 -0.50 9.02 8.58
CA LEU A 24 -1.01 9.90 9.64
C LEU A 24 -2.23 9.31 10.37
N THR A 25 -2.81 8.23 9.86
CA THR A 25 -3.94 7.55 10.48
C THR A 25 -3.44 6.41 11.35
N SER A 26 -3.59 6.52 12.66
CA SER A 26 -3.28 5.42 13.58
C SER A 26 -4.29 4.29 13.39
N PHE A 27 -3.80 3.11 13.03
CA PHE A 27 -4.63 1.91 12.89
C PHE A 27 -5.28 1.52 14.21
N ASP A 28 -4.52 1.52 15.31
CA ASP A 28 -5.03 1.14 16.64
C ASP A 28 -6.12 2.08 17.15
N THR A 29 -6.07 3.36 16.76
CA THR A 29 -7.06 4.35 17.19
C THR A 29 -8.30 4.37 16.29
N ASN A 30 -8.11 4.23 14.97
CA ASN A 30 -9.22 4.30 14.00
C ASN A 30 -9.02 3.30 12.84
N PRO A 31 -9.26 2.00 13.07
CA PRO A 31 -8.99 0.96 12.09
C PRO A 31 -9.89 1.08 10.86
N LEU A 32 -11.14 1.51 11.03
CA LEU A 32 -12.06 1.71 9.92
C LEU A 32 -11.60 2.84 8.99
N GLN A 33 -11.19 3.98 9.55
CA GLN A 33 -10.66 5.08 8.74
C GLN A 33 -9.36 4.68 8.03
N PHE A 34 -8.51 3.90 8.70
CA PHE A 34 -7.29 3.35 8.10
C PHE A 34 -7.62 2.50 6.87
N LEU A 35 -8.55 1.54 7.01
CA LEU A 35 -8.96 0.67 5.90
C LEU A 35 -9.61 1.45 4.76
N VAL A 36 -10.43 2.46 5.06
CA VAL A 36 -11.02 3.34 4.03
C VAL A 36 -9.94 4.07 3.22
N ARG A 37 -8.88 4.56 3.87
CA ARG A 37 -7.76 5.21 3.18
C ARG A 37 -6.95 4.23 2.34
N LEU A 38 -6.72 3.02 2.86
CA LEU A 38 -6.02 1.97 2.12
C LEU A 38 -6.80 1.54 0.87
N GLU A 39 -8.13 1.43 0.97
CA GLU A 39 -9.02 1.18 -0.16
C GLU A 39 -9.00 2.31 -1.20
N ALA A 40 -8.86 3.57 -0.78
CA ALA A 40 -8.71 4.69 -1.69
C ALA A 40 -7.43 4.55 -2.55
N ILE A 41 -6.30 4.20 -1.92
CA ILE A 41 -5.03 3.92 -2.63
C ILE A 41 -5.23 2.81 -3.65
N ARG A 42 -5.86 1.70 -3.25
CA ARG A 42 -6.11 0.55 -4.14
C ARG A 42 -6.96 0.94 -5.35
N LYS A 43 -8.05 1.68 -5.14
CA LYS A 43 -8.96 2.13 -6.21
C LYS A 43 -8.28 3.08 -7.17
N THR A 44 -7.57 4.09 -6.68
CA THR A 44 -6.80 5.02 -7.52
C THR A 44 -5.76 4.24 -8.35
N ALA A 45 -5.03 3.32 -7.72
CA ALA A 45 -4.05 2.50 -8.42
C ALA A 45 -4.68 1.62 -9.53
N MET A 46 -5.83 0.97 -9.27
CA MET A 46 -6.52 0.16 -10.28
C MET A 46 -7.02 0.99 -11.46
N VAL A 47 -7.64 2.15 -11.20
CA VAL A 47 -8.17 3.04 -12.24
C VAL A 47 -7.06 3.52 -13.18
N HIS A 48 -5.86 3.75 -12.65
CA HIS A 48 -4.73 4.29 -13.39
C HIS A 48 -3.68 3.23 -13.80
N GLN A 49 -4.02 1.94 -13.72
CA GLN A 49 -3.18 0.82 -14.15
C GLN A 49 -1.86 0.65 -13.38
N PHE A 50 -1.79 1.14 -12.14
CA PHE A 50 -0.69 0.86 -11.20
C PHE A 50 -0.95 -0.48 -10.50
N ALA A 51 -0.95 -1.56 -11.29
CA ALA A 51 -1.34 -2.91 -10.83
C ALA A 51 -0.55 -3.38 -9.60
N THR A 52 0.75 -3.11 -9.55
CA THR A 52 1.62 -3.47 -8.41
C THR A 52 1.18 -2.78 -7.13
N VAL A 53 0.86 -1.48 -7.18
CA VAL A 53 0.39 -0.71 -6.01
C VAL A 53 -0.96 -1.27 -5.53
N ALA A 54 -1.86 -1.59 -6.46
CA ALA A 54 -3.15 -2.20 -6.13
C ALA A 54 -3.01 -3.58 -5.49
N GLU A 55 -2.09 -4.41 -5.98
CA GLU A 55 -1.80 -5.74 -5.41
C GLU A 55 -1.25 -5.62 -3.97
N ILE A 56 -0.26 -4.74 -3.77
CA ILE A 56 0.31 -4.50 -2.44
C ILE A 56 -0.77 -4.00 -1.46
N ALA A 57 -1.62 -3.05 -1.88
CA ALA A 57 -2.70 -2.52 -1.05
C ALA A 57 -3.73 -3.62 -0.67
N SER A 58 -4.04 -4.52 -1.60
CA SER A 58 -4.94 -5.66 -1.34
C SER A 58 -4.35 -6.63 -0.31
N VAL A 59 -3.07 -6.99 -0.44
CA VAL A 59 -2.40 -7.87 0.52
C VAL A 59 -2.23 -7.20 1.88
N PHE A 60 -1.98 -5.89 1.90
CA PHE A 60 -1.93 -5.10 3.12
C PHE A 60 -3.27 -5.15 3.86
N GLU A 61 -4.39 -4.92 3.17
CA GLU A 61 -5.74 -5.00 3.76
C GLU A 61 -6.02 -6.38 4.36
N ALA A 62 -5.79 -7.45 3.60
CA ALA A 62 -5.97 -8.83 4.07
C ALA A 62 -5.07 -9.17 5.27
N THR A 63 -3.89 -8.55 5.34
CA THR A 63 -2.98 -8.72 6.47
C THR A 63 -3.46 -7.96 7.69
N MET A 64 -3.91 -6.71 7.52
CA MET A 64 -4.46 -5.92 8.62
C MET A 64 -5.72 -6.56 9.21
N GLN A 65 -6.56 -7.19 8.40
CA GLN A 65 -7.71 -7.95 8.92
C GLN A 65 -7.29 -9.03 9.93
N ARG A 66 -6.19 -9.75 9.68
CA ARG A 66 -5.66 -10.77 10.62
C ARG A 66 -5.05 -10.15 11.88
N VAL A 67 -4.46 -8.96 11.75
CA VAL A 67 -3.88 -8.20 12.85
C VAL A 67 -4.95 -7.65 13.79
N ILE A 68 -6.15 -7.30 13.30
CA ILE A 68 -7.27 -6.85 14.15
C ILE A 68 -7.56 -7.87 15.25
N ASP A 69 -7.46 -9.16 14.93
CA ASP A 69 -7.75 -10.25 15.88
C ASP A 69 -6.60 -10.52 16.88
N HIS A 70 -5.34 -10.21 16.54
CA HIS A 70 -4.15 -10.67 17.28
C HIS A 70 -3.25 -9.54 17.82
N GLY A 71 -3.48 -8.29 17.41
CA GLY A 71 -2.63 -7.13 17.73
C GLY A 71 -1.33 -7.07 16.92
N GLY A 72 -0.51 -6.05 17.18
CA GLY A 72 0.81 -5.87 16.54
C GLY A 72 0.81 -5.13 15.20
N GLY A 73 -0.17 -4.22 14.99
CA GLY A 73 -0.36 -3.55 13.70
C GLY A 73 0.76 -2.60 13.29
N ASP A 74 1.45 -1.94 14.22
CA ASP A 74 2.48 -0.95 13.88
C ASP A 74 3.60 -1.48 12.98
N SER A 75 4.13 -2.67 13.27
CA SER A 75 5.22 -3.26 12.47
C SER A 75 4.76 -3.64 11.06
N VAL A 76 3.50 -4.08 10.93
CA VAL A 76 2.88 -4.42 9.66
C VAL A 76 2.64 -3.14 8.86
N VAL A 77 2.07 -2.12 9.49
CA VAL A 77 1.79 -0.82 8.88
C VAL A 77 3.08 -0.17 8.38
N SER A 78 4.13 -0.12 9.19
CA SER A 78 5.43 0.43 8.79
C SER A 78 6.02 -0.32 7.58
N SER A 79 5.96 -1.66 7.60
CA SER A 79 6.51 -2.47 6.49
C SER A 79 5.75 -2.25 5.18
N PHE A 80 4.42 -2.33 5.20
CA PHE A 80 3.61 -2.18 3.98
C PHE A 80 3.58 -0.75 3.44
N THR A 81 3.59 0.26 4.30
CA THR A 81 3.65 1.66 3.84
C THR A 81 5.01 2.00 3.23
N GLY A 82 6.10 1.33 3.63
CA GLY A 82 7.39 1.41 2.93
C GLY A 82 7.33 0.75 1.55
N ILE A 83 6.76 -0.46 1.45
CA ILE A 83 6.61 -1.17 0.17
C ILE A 83 5.72 -0.37 -0.82
N LEU A 84 4.66 0.28 -0.33
CA LEU A 84 3.83 1.17 -1.14
C LEU A 84 4.60 2.40 -1.65
N GLU A 85 5.43 3.01 -0.81
CA GLU A 85 6.27 4.16 -1.20
C GLU A 85 7.22 3.77 -2.34
N ASP A 86 7.94 2.66 -2.19
CA ASP A 86 8.80 2.11 -3.25
C ASP A 86 7.99 1.83 -4.54
N ALA A 87 6.80 1.26 -4.40
CA ALA A 87 5.93 0.94 -5.54
C ALA A 87 5.37 2.16 -6.28
N ILE A 88 5.12 3.25 -5.58
CA ILE A 88 4.68 4.51 -6.17
C ILE A 88 5.87 5.24 -6.83
N GLY A 89 7.05 5.19 -6.20
CA GLY A 89 8.27 5.83 -6.69
C GLY A 89 8.88 5.14 -7.90
N CYS A 90 8.87 3.80 -7.96
CA CYS A 90 9.48 3.04 -9.04
C CYS A 90 8.60 2.98 -10.30
N SER A 91 9.24 3.20 -11.46
CA SER A 91 8.56 3.05 -12.76
C SER A 91 8.31 1.59 -13.17
N GLN A 92 9.05 0.64 -12.61
CA GLN A 92 8.87 -0.81 -12.86
C GLN A 92 9.37 -1.62 -11.66
N LEU A 93 8.49 -1.96 -10.72
CA LEU A 93 8.77 -3.08 -9.81
C LEU A 93 8.42 -4.37 -10.54
N SER A 94 9.44 -5.21 -10.75
CA SER A 94 9.21 -6.54 -11.32
C SER A 94 8.33 -7.36 -10.38
N PRO A 95 7.37 -8.14 -10.89
CA PRO A 95 6.43 -8.92 -10.07
C PRO A 95 7.15 -9.86 -9.09
N SER A 96 8.33 -10.39 -9.44
CA SER A 96 9.15 -11.21 -8.55
C SER A 96 9.64 -10.47 -7.30
N VAL A 97 9.92 -9.17 -7.41
CA VAL A 97 10.36 -8.34 -6.28
C VAL A 97 9.16 -8.07 -5.36
N THR A 98 8.01 -7.72 -5.94
CA THR A 98 6.76 -7.55 -5.19
C THR A 98 6.40 -8.81 -4.41
N GLN A 99 6.41 -9.98 -5.05
CA GLN A 99 6.14 -11.25 -4.38
C GLN A 99 7.13 -11.55 -3.24
N SER A 100 8.41 -11.25 -3.43
CA SER A 100 9.43 -11.46 -2.39
C SER A 100 9.22 -10.54 -1.19
N LEU A 101 8.86 -9.27 -1.42
CA LEU A 101 8.53 -8.31 -0.37
C LEU A 101 7.28 -8.74 0.40
N LEU A 102 6.22 -9.12 -0.30
CA LEU A 102 4.97 -9.60 0.30
C LEU A 102 5.19 -10.88 1.11
N ALA A 103 5.97 -11.83 0.59
CA ALA A 103 6.34 -13.06 1.30
C ALA A 103 7.13 -12.76 2.58
N SER A 104 8.07 -11.79 2.54
CA SER A 104 8.84 -11.40 3.72
C SER A 104 7.97 -10.78 4.82
N VAL A 105 6.87 -10.10 4.49
CA VAL A 105 5.95 -9.56 5.49
C VAL A 105 5.06 -10.66 6.06
N ALA A 106 4.61 -11.60 5.22
CA ALA A 106 3.79 -12.73 5.67
C ALA A 106 4.48 -13.60 6.74
N VAL A 107 5.81 -13.76 6.68
CA VAL A 107 6.60 -14.50 7.68
C VAL A 107 6.71 -13.78 9.02
N ARG A 108 6.51 -12.46 9.05
CA ARG A 108 6.63 -11.64 10.28
C ARG A 108 5.31 -11.51 11.05
N LEU A 109 4.22 -12.05 10.50
CA LEU A 109 2.94 -12.08 11.20
C LEU A 109 2.98 -13.16 12.29
N PRO A 110 2.62 -12.84 13.55
CA PRO A 110 2.46 -13.86 14.57
C PRO A 110 1.35 -14.83 14.14
N ASN A 111 1.60 -16.14 14.28
CA ASN A 111 0.58 -17.19 14.14
C ASN A 111 -0.39 -17.18 15.30
#